data_AF-A0A8T5I6A1-F1
#
_entry.id   AF-A0A8T5I6A1-F1
#
_cell.length_a   1.000
_cell.length_b   1.000
_cell.length_c   1.000
_cell.angle_alpha   90.00
_cell.angle_beta   90.00
_cell.angle_gamma   90.00
#
_symmetry.space_group_name_H-M   'P 1'
#
loop_
_entity.id
_entity.type
_entity.pdbx_description
1 polymer ?
#
loop_
_entity_poly.entity_id
_entity_poly.type
_entity_poly.pdbx_seq_one_letter_code
_entity_poly.pdbx_strand_id
1 'polypeptide(L)'
;MSYDTNNSPIFVLVTTFNRNELLKSRSLVSISNQTIDFEGIIMVDNSDSEKIRKMNREVFLEIFPEGVYQINHGHPSAAGTWNQGLQWINEQHPESWVAVIDDDDEWSPNHIEICKFHSTGKDAVISGIRTLLDGEGIEDRIPREILKKDFYSNNPGWQGSNTFARVSKLLEAGGFDEDLLCTHDRDLALRCFQLPEFNFALTGEVTVLYHLEKLRESLTMTKGRGKHTGLLQFYKKHSESMDSDDKLNFIQRSVNIFGIDEKLFTITNTINDYPGFPRIPEPGGSRISKNIKKLLYTAKMKWWRLRTKRVITRLLGTQFTRTREKIEIDITYACNLRCHDCNRSCRQAPENSELSLEKIINFIDNSLKREIEWKKIRILGGEPTLHSQFEDIIYQFSRYKYVYPRCRLEIVSNGHGRHVKRKLLQIPPFFHIENTMKESDVQPSFYSFNLAPKDNPSHRNTDFTNGCSNIEDCGIGLTPTGFYPCAVAGGIDRVAGWNLGREEIPEEDDDMYDLLEKFCSQCGRFDSRKFTPPEFNSPHIPGLTSQSWEEIYESWRLNNR
;
A
#
# COMPACT_ATOMS: atom_id res chain seq x y z
N MET A 1 -39.14 5.00 12.50
CA MET A 1 -39.73 6.35 12.50
C MET A 1 -39.23 7.10 13.72
N SER A 2 -38.04 7.70 13.64
CA SER A 2 -37.61 8.69 14.62
C SER A 2 -38.31 10.01 14.30
N TYR A 3 -38.76 10.72 15.33
CA TYR A 3 -39.35 12.04 15.20
C TYR A 3 -38.24 13.01 14.81
N ASP A 4 -38.22 13.43 13.55
CA ASP A 4 -37.29 14.43 13.06
C ASP A 4 -37.68 15.78 13.67
N THR A 5 -37.03 16.13 14.79
CA THR A 5 -37.17 17.46 15.36
C THR A 5 -36.18 18.37 14.65
N ASN A 6 -36.60 19.60 14.34
CA ASN A 6 -35.82 20.68 13.70
C ASN A 6 -34.55 21.12 14.49
N ASN A 7 -34.06 20.26 15.39
CA ASN A 7 -33.13 20.53 16.48
C ASN A 7 -32.00 19.48 16.59
N SER A 8 -31.83 18.60 15.59
CA SER A 8 -30.64 17.74 15.54
C SER A 8 -29.38 18.61 15.47
N PRO A 9 -28.36 18.33 16.29
CA PRO A 9 -27.15 19.13 16.34
C PRO A 9 -26.34 19.01 15.05
N ILE A 10 -25.75 20.10 14.62
CA ILE A 10 -24.90 20.24 13.43
C ILE A 10 -23.46 20.37 13.89
N PHE A 11 -22.59 19.50 13.38
CA PHE A 11 -21.16 19.58 13.58
C PHE A 11 -20.45 19.93 12.27
N VAL A 12 -19.44 20.79 12.34
CA VAL A 12 -18.53 21.02 11.22
C VAL A 12 -17.32 20.11 11.37
N LEU A 13 -17.01 19.35 10.31
CA LEU A 13 -15.83 18.49 10.24
C LEU A 13 -14.84 19.06 9.22
N VAL A 14 -13.72 19.55 9.73
CA VAL A 14 -12.57 20.03 8.92
C VAL A 14 -11.48 18.98 8.93
N THR A 15 -10.88 18.71 7.78
CA THR A 15 -9.69 17.86 7.70
C THR A 15 -8.53 18.58 7.05
N THR A 16 -7.31 18.34 7.52
CA THR A 16 -6.13 19.01 6.96
C THR A 16 -4.92 18.09 6.79
N PHE A 17 -4.11 18.38 5.77
CA PHE A 17 -2.83 17.72 5.53
C PHE A 17 -1.79 18.69 4.96
N ASN A 18 -0.90 19.18 5.82
CA ASN A 18 0.25 20.02 5.46
C ASN A 18 -0.08 21.35 4.73
N ARG A 19 -1.26 21.95 4.94
CA ARG A 19 -1.71 23.18 4.23
C ARG A 19 -2.18 24.30 5.16
N ASN A 20 -1.35 24.66 6.13
CA ASN A 20 -1.70 25.66 7.15
C ASN A 20 -2.24 26.99 6.58
N GLU A 21 -1.65 27.51 5.50
CA GLU A 21 -2.07 28.80 4.92
C GLU A 21 -3.45 28.72 4.26
N LEU A 22 -3.75 27.64 3.53
CA LEU A 22 -5.07 27.46 2.90
C LEU A 22 -6.14 27.20 3.95
N LEU A 23 -5.80 26.37 4.95
CA LEU A 23 -6.64 26.14 6.14
C LEU A 23 -7.03 27.47 6.79
N LYS A 24 -6.05 28.34 7.04
CA LYS A 24 -6.26 29.65 7.67
C LYS A 24 -7.10 30.58 6.81
N SER A 25 -6.72 30.74 5.55
CA SER A 25 -7.21 31.84 4.70
C SER A 25 -8.51 31.52 3.96
N ARG A 26 -8.86 30.24 3.81
CA ARG A 26 -10.07 29.79 3.08
C ARG A 26 -11.05 29.12 4.01
N SER A 27 -10.78 27.87 4.36
CA SER A 27 -11.76 26.99 5.02
C SER A 27 -12.18 27.54 6.39
N LEU A 28 -11.24 27.82 7.31
CA LEU A 28 -11.60 28.32 8.65
C LEU A 28 -12.33 29.68 8.63
N VAL A 29 -11.89 30.61 7.76
CA VAL A 29 -12.56 31.91 7.60
C VAL A 29 -13.97 31.74 7.04
N SER A 30 -14.16 30.88 6.04
CA SER A 30 -15.48 30.62 5.45
C SER A 30 -16.46 30.00 6.46
N ILE A 31 -15.96 29.16 7.37
CA ILE A 31 -16.76 28.57 8.45
C ILE A 31 -17.12 29.65 9.50
N SER A 32 -16.19 30.55 9.85
CA SER A 32 -16.47 31.62 10.81
C SER A 32 -17.46 32.66 10.30
N ASN A 33 -17.66 32.73 8.98
CA ASN A 33 -18.58 33.65 8.32
C ASN A 33 -19.98 33.06 8.11
N GLN A 34 -20.29 31.88 8.66
CA GLN A 34 -21.62 31.28 8.50
C GLN A 34 -22.72 32.13 9.17
N THR A 35 -23.89 32.22 8.54
CA THR A 35 -25.02 33.05 9.00
C THR A 35 -25.77 32.48 10.19
N ILE A 36 -25.58 31.19 10.49
CA ILE A 36 -26.18 30.50 11.63
C ILE A 36 -25.12 29.76 12.44
N ASP A 37 -25.38 29.62 13.74
CA ASP A 37 -24.53 28.82 14.64
C ASP A 37 -24.65 27.32 14.36
N PHE A 38 -23.63 26.58 14.80
CA PHE A 38 -23.55 25.12 14.83
C PHE A 38 -23.05 24.65 16.19
N GLU A 39 -23.41 23.44 16.59
CA GLU A 39 -23.19 22.91 17.94
C GLU A 39 -21.72 22.61 18.26
N GLY A 40 -20.91 22.33 17.24
CA GLY A 40 -19.48 22.19 17.43
C GLY A 40 -18.71 22.07 16.13
N ILE A 41 -17.39 22.24 16.24
CA ILE A 41 -16.46 22.06 15.15
C ILE A 41 -15.33 21.16 15.60
N ILE A 42 -14.98 20.20 14.75
CA ILE A 42 -13.81 19.33 14.93
C ILE A 42 -12.88 19.50 13.73
N MET A 43 -11.60 19.66 14.02
CA MET A 43 -10.53 19.57 13.02
C MET A 43 -9.68 18.32 13.28
N VAL A 44 -9.59 17.45 12.28
CA VAL A 44 -8.72 16.28 12.31
C VAL A 44 -7.49 16.52 11.43
N ASP A 45 -6.32 16.54 12.05
CA ASP A 45 -5.05 16.87 11.42
C ASP A 45 -4.24 15.60 11.08
N ASN A 46 -4.02 15.37 9.78
CA ASN A 46 -3.24 14.25 9.26
C ASN A 46 -1.76 14.62 8.95
N SER A 47 -1.36 15.86 9.25
CA SER A 47 -0.05 16.42 8.89
C SER A 47 1.11 15.65 9.53
N ASP A 48 2.19 15.53 8.76
CA ASP A 48 3.31 14.64 9.12
C ASP A 48 4.28 15.28 10.11
N SER A 49 4.43 16.60 10.04
CA SER A 49 5.35 17.35 10.89
C SER A 49 4.67 17.85 12.16
N GLU A 50 5.33 17.67 13.30
CA GLU A 50 4.92 18.25 14.58
C GLU A 50 4.84 19.78 14.52
N LYS A 51 5.77 20.42 13.77
CA LYS A 51 5.75 21.87 13.54
C LYS A 51 4.46 22.30 12.84
N ILE A 52 4.06 21.60 11.78
CA ILE A 52 2.85 21.92 11.03
C ILE A 52 1.60 21.68 11.89
N ARG A 53 1.54 20.55 12.60
CA ARG A 53 0.44 20.26 13.54
C ARG A 53 0.27 21.35 14.59
N LYS A 54 1.38 21.86 15.15
CA LYS A 54 1.34 22.98 16.08
C LYS A 54 0.75 24.24 15.44
N MET A 55 1.21 24.61 14.24
CA MET A 55 0.68 25.77 13.50
C MET A 55 -0.81 25.63 13.18
N ASN A 56 -1.24 24.44 12.73
CA ASN A 56 -2.65 24.16 12.45
C ASN A 56 -3.50 24.29 13.71
N ARG A 57 -3.05 23.71 14.83
CA ARG A 57 -3.75 23.81 16.12
C ARG A 57 -3.88 25.24 16.60
N GLU A 58 -2.81 26.04 16.51
CA GLU A 58 -2.81 27.43 16.93
C GLU A 58 -3.82 28.26 16.15
N VAL A 59 -3.79 28.19 14.81
CA VAL A 59 -4.73 28.92 13.95
C VAL A 59 -6.18 28.47 14.17
N PHE A 60 -6.40 27.16 14.29
CA PHE A 60 -7.73 26.61 14.51
C PHE A 60 -8.35 27.11 15.82
N LEU A 61 -7.60 27.06 16.92
CA LEU A 61 -8.09 27.50 18.24
C LEU A 61 -8.13 29.02 18.41
N GLU A 62 -7.39 29.77 17.58
CA GLU A 62 -7.51 31.23 17.50
C GLU A 62 -8.90 31.63 16.97
N ILE A 63 -9.40 30.92 15.95
CA ILE A 63 -10.70 31.21 15.32
C ILE A 63 -11.84 30.51 16.07
N PHE A 64 -11.63 29.28 16.55
CA PHE A 64 -12.62 28.47 17.26
C PHE A 64 -12.06 28.02 18.63
N PRO A 65 -12.11 28.86 19.67
CA PRO A 65 -11.54 28.54 20.98
C PRO A 65 -12.10 27.28 21.65
N GLU A 66 -13.40 26.99 21.42
CA GLU A 66 -14.10 25.79 21.90
C GLU A 66 -14.06 24.63 20.88
N GLY A 67 -13.34 24.79 19.78
CA GLY A 67 -13.19 23.78 18.74
C GLY A 67 -12.37 22.59 19.20
N VAL A 68 -12.69 21.40 18.69
CA VAL A 68 -11.99 20.16 19.03
C VAL A 68 -10.89 19.89 18.01
N TYR A 69 -9.64 19.91 18.48
CA TYR A 69 -8.48 19.55 17.66
C TYR A 69 -8.07 18.09 17.93
N GLN A 70 -7.95 17.28 16.87
CA GLN A 70 -7.44 15.92 16.94
C GLN A 70 -6.30 15.68 15.95
N ILE A 71 -5.37 14.79 16.34
CA ILE A 71 -4.37 14.24 15.43
C ILE A 71 -4.91 12.92 14.86
N ASN A 72 -4.75 12.71 13.55
CA ASN A 72 -5.12 11.45 12.93
C ASN A 72 -4.23 10.30 13.41
N HIS A 73 -4.80 9.42 14.23
CA HIS A 73 -4.15 8.19 14.70
C HIS A 73 -4.58 6.95 13.91
N GLY A 74 -5.65 7.04 13.12
CA GLY A 74 -6.14 5.99 12.25
C GLY A 74 -5.35 5.85 10.94
N HIS A 75 -6.02 5.37 9.90
CA HIS A 75 -5.40 5.18 8.59
C HIS A 75 -4.92 6.53 8.02
N PRO A 76 -3.67 6.63 7.51
CA PRO A 76 -3.06 7.91 7.15
C PRO A 76 -3.54 8.46 5.79
N SER A 77 -4.80 8.28 5.44
CA SER A 77 -5.45 8.78 4.21
C SER A 77 -6.47 9.87 4.50
N ALA A 78 -6.99 10.52 3.45
CA ALA A 78 -8.12 11.44 3.59
C ALA A 78 -9.33 10.72 4.21
N ALA A 79 -9.70 9.54 3.69
CA ALA A 79 -10.74 8.67 4.25
C ALA A 79 -10.59 8.42 5.75
N GLY A 80 -9.41 7.98 6.21
CA GLY A 80 -9.19 7.73 7.65
C GLY A 80 -9.26 8.99 8.50
N THR A 81 -8.98 10.16 7.92
CA THR A 81 -9.07 11.45 8.60
C THR A 81 -10.53 11.87 8.76
N TRP A 82 -11.35 11.76 7.71
CA TRP A 82 -12.80 12.00 7.81
C TRP A 82 -13.46 10.98 8.75
N ASN A 83 -13.12 9.69 8.64
CA ASN A 83 -13.70 8.63 9.46
C ASN A 83 -13.48 8.84 10.96
N GLN A 84 -12.28 9.26 11.38
CA GLN A 84 -12.02 9.57 12.79
C GLN A 84 -12.91 10.73 13.27
N GLY A 85 -13.07 11.76 12.45
CA GLY A 85 -13.97 12.88 12.74
C GLY A 85 -15.43 12.44 12.88
N LEU A 86 -15.92 11.62 11.93
CA LEU A 86 -17.27 11.07 11.96
C LEU A 86 -17.51 10.20 13.21
N GLN A 87 -16.55 9.35 13.57
CA GLN A 87 -16.64 8.51 14.77
C GLN A 87 -16.74 9.37 16.03
N TRP A 88 -15.87 10.38 16.16
CA TRP A 88 -15.90 11.26 17.32
C TRP A 88 -17.24 12.01 17.43
N ILE A 89 -17.74 12.59 16.31
CA ILE A 89 -19.03 13.29 16.32
C ILE A 89 -20.16 12.34 16.72
N ASN A 90 -20.19 11.11 16.19
CA ASN A 90 -21.19 10.11 16.53
C ASN A 90 -21.16 9.72 18.02
N GLU A 91 -19.97 9.61 18.61
CA GLU A 91 -19.81 9.32 20.04
C GLU A 91 -20.35 10.45 20.93
N GLN A 92 -20.22 11.71 20.51
CA GLN A 92 -20.78 12.84 21.23
C GLN A 92 -22.29 12.98 21.02
N HIS A 93 -22.74 12.86 19.76
CA HIS A 93 -24.11 13.10 19.33
C HIS A 93 -24.51 12.15 18.18
N PRO A 94 -25.09 10.96 18.48
CA PRO A 94 -25.42 9.96 17.46
C PRO A 94 -26.43 10.41 16.39
N GLU A 95 -27.31 11.34 16.74
CA GLU A 95 -28.37 11.87 15.87
C GLU A 95 -27.99 13.22 15.21
N SER A 96 -26.69 13.50 15.12
CA SER A 96 -26.14 14.73 14.56
C SER A 96 -26.07 14.72 13.03
N TRP A 97 -26.11 15.92 12.48
CA TRP A 97 -25.66 16.22 11.13
C TRP A 97 -24.18 16.60 11.15
N VAL A 98 -23.49 16.31 10.06
CA VAL A 98 -22.13 16.79 9.80
C VAL A 98 -22.10 17.58 8.50
N ALA A 99 -21.45 18.73 8.53
CA ALA A 99 -21.03 19.49 7.36
C ALA A 99 -19.52 19.27 7.18
N VAL A 100 -19.12 18.61 6.09
CA VAL A 100 -17.70 18.29 5.82
C VAL A 100 -17.08 19.35 4.92
N ILE A 101 -15.88 19.80 5.25
CA ILE A 101 -15.09 20.74 4.42
C ILE A 101 -13.61 20.37 4.39
N ASP A 102 -13.01 20.44 3.20
CA ASP A 102 -11.57 20.28 3.00
C ASP A 102 -10.81 21.58 3.32
N ASP A 103 -9.54 21.46 3.72
CA ASP A 103 -8.74 22.61 4.16
C ASP A 103 -8.51 23.69 3.09
N ASP A 104 -8.75 23.38 1.81
CA ASP A 104 -8.50 24.24 0.67
C ASP A 104 -9.75 24.75 -0.06
N ASP A 105 -10.94 24.40 0.42
CA ASP A 105 -12.23 24.84 -0.10
C ASP A 105 -12.87 25.95 0.74
N GLU A 106 -13.89 26.59 0.18
CA GLU A 106 -14.61 27.71 0.81
C GLU A 106 -16.13 27.52 0.70
N TRP A 107 -16.85 27.85 1.77
CA TRP A 107 -18.31 27.94 1.78
C TRP A 107 -18.80 29.37 1.59
N SER A 108 -19.95 29.52 0.93
CA SER A 108 -20.70 30.78 1.01
C SER A 108 -21.19 31.02 2.46
N PRO A 109 -21.38 32.28 2.90
CA PRO A 109 -21.83 32.60 4.26
C PRO A 109 -23.13 31.89 4.68
N ASN A 110 -24.00 31.53 3.73
CA ASN A 110 -25.29 30.90 3.99
C ASN A 110 -25.30 29.37 3.74
N HIS A 111 -24.13 28.72 3.60
CA HIS A 111 -24.05 27.29 3.28
C HIS A 111 -24.80 26.41 4.28
N ILE A 112 -24.49 26.52 5.58
CA ILE A 112 -25.10 25.67 6.61
C ILE A 112 -26.60 25.99 6.75
N GLU A 113 -27.00 27.27 6.63
CA GLU A 113 -28.40 27.70 6.66
C GLU A 113 -29.22 27.05 5.54
N ILE A 114 -28.73 27.11 4.29
CA ILE A 114 -29.38 26.48 3.14
C ILE A 114 -29.44 24.97 3.34
N CYS A 115 -28.34 24.33 3.74
CA CYS A 115 -28.32 22.89 3.95
C CYS A 115 -29.30 22.46 5.05
N LYS A 116 -29.37 23.19 6.16
CA LYS A 116 -30.33 22.96 7.25
C LYS A 116 -31.78 23.14 6.78
N PHE A 117 -32.08 24.14 5.96
CA PHE A 117 -33.42 24.37 5.42
C PHE A 117 -33.94 23.16 4.61
N HIS A 118 -33.05 22.48 3.88
CA HIS A 118 -33.40 21.32 3.06
C HIS A 118 -33.31 19.96 3.79
N SER A 119 -32.93 19.92 5.07
CA SER A 119 -32.59 18.68 5.77
C SER A 119 -33.80 17.91 6.32
N THR A 120 -34.96 18.56 6.45
CA THR A 120 -36.16 17.96 7.06
C THR A 120 -36.61 16.70 6.33
N GLY A 121 -36.68 15.59 7.05
CA GLY A 121 -37.07 14.27 6.52
C GLY A 121 -36.02 13.66 5.59
N LYS A 122 -34.78 14.12 5.65
CA LYS A 122 -33.65 13.66 4.82
C LYS A 122 -32.52 13.08 5.66
N ASP A 123 -31.66 12.36 4.96
CA ASP A 123 -30.41 11.78 5.46
C ASP A 123 -29.17 12.53 4.94
N ALA A 124 -29.29 13.21 3.79
CA ALA A 124 -28.25 14.04 3.21
C ALA A 124 -28.83 15.23 2.45
N VAL A 125 -28.05 16.30 2.37
CA VAL A 125 -28.31 17.50 1.57
C VAL A 125 -27.05 17.81 0.79
N ILE A 126 -27.19 17.92 -0.53
CA ILE A 126 -26.07 18.16 -1.44
C ILE A 126 -26.26 19.51 -2.12
N SER A 127 -25.32 20.43 -1.91
CA SER A 127 -25.35 21.76 -2.51
C SER A 127 -24.57 21.84 -3.82
N GLY A 128 -24.78 22.91 -4.60
CA GLY A 128 -24.00 23.17 -5.81
C GLY A 128 -22.57 23.61 -5.52
N ILE A 129 -21.67 23.32 -6.47
CA ILE A 129 -20.24 23.62 -6.39
C ILE A 129 -19.84 24.51 -7.56
N ARG A 130 -19.13 25.60 -7.28
CA ARG A 130 -18.41 26.39 -8.29
C ARG A 130 -16.95 26.00 -8.29
N THR A 131 -16.46 25.54 -9.43
CA THR A 131 -15.04 25.22 -9.62
C THR A 131 -14.30 26.49 -10.04
N LEU A 132 -13.26 26.85 -9.26
CA LEU A 132 -12.36 27.95 -9.53
C LEU A 132 -11.02 27.41 -10.01
N LEU A 133 -10.50 27.87 -11.14
CA LEU A 133 -9.16 27.56 -11.64
C LEU A 133 -8.27 28.80 -11.52
N ASP A 134 -7.25 28.73 -10.67
CA ASP A 134 -6.37 29.85 -10.35
C ASP A 134 -7.16 31.12 -9.91
N GLY A 135 -8.29 30.92 -9.23
CA GLY A 135 -9.20 31.99 -8.76
C GLY A 135 -10.34 32.34 -9.71
N GLU A 136 -10.29 31.88 -10.97
CA GLU A 136 -11.31 32.19 -11.98
C GLU A 136 -12.40 31.10 -12.05
N GLY A 137 -13.67 31.49 -12.05
CA GLY A 137 -14.79 30.55 -12.17
C GLY A 137 -14.85 29.89 -13.54
N ILE A 138 -14.76 28.55 -13.58
CA ILE A 138 -14.78 27.78 -14.83
C ILE A 138 -16.01 26.89 -14.99
N GLU A 139 -16.69 26.53 -13.91
CA GLU A 139 -17.84 25.62 -13.96
C GLU A 139 -18.72 25.75 -12.70
N ASP A 140 -20.03 25.87 -12.88
CA ASP A 140 -21.03 25.70 -11.81
C ASP A 140 -21.72 24.34 -11.97
N ARG A 141 -21.51 23.45 -11.00
CA ARG A 141 -22.17 22.13 -10.92
C ARG A 141 -23.30 22.21 -9.91
N ILE A 142 -24.51 22.40 -10.42
CA ILE A 142 -25.74 22.44 -9.62
C ILE A 142 -26.56 21.18 -9.93
N PRO A 143 -26.52 20.14 -9.08
CA PRO A 143 -27.28 18.93 -9.31
C PRO A 143 -28.79 19.25 -9.25
N ARG A 144 -29.52 18.89 -10.31
CA ARG A 144 -31.00 18.94 -10.34
C ARG A 144 -31.63 17.58 -10.08
N GLU A 145 -30.90 16.53 -10.44
CA GLU A 145 -31.23 15.12 -10.22
C GLU A 145 -29.90 14.39 -10.05
N ILE A 146 -29.86 13.40 -9.15
CA ILE A 146 -28.71 12.51 -8.97
C ILE A 146 -29.23 11.08 -8.97
N LEU A 147 -28.81 10.30 -9.96
CA LEU A 147 -29.09 8.87 -10.03
C LEU A 147 -27.85 8.08 -9.62
N LYS A 148 -28.05 6.90 -9.02
CA LYS A 148 -26.97 5.99 -8.63
C LYS A 148 -25.99 5.73 -9.78
N LYS A 149 -26.50 5.49 -11.00
CA LYS A 149 -25.69 5.22 -12.20
C LYS A 149 -24.76 6.38 -12.59
N ASP A 150 -25.12 7.62 -12.24
CA ASP A 150 -24.33 8.79 -12.61
C ASP A 150 -23.00 8.80 -11.87
N PHE A 151 -22.92 8.15 -10.69
CA PHE A 151 -21.67 7.95 -9.96
C PHE A 151 -20.74 6.92 -10.57
N TYR A 152 -21.22 6.07 -11.50
CA TYR A 152 -20.35 5.16 -12.25
C TYR A 152 -19.67 5.89 -13.39
N SER A 153 -20.38 6.71 -14.16
CA SER A 153 -19.83 7.35 -15.36
C SER A 153 -19.25 8.76 -15.10
N ASN A 154 -19.73 9.48 -14.09
CA ASN A 154 -19.28 10.83 -13.75
C ASN A 154 -19.26 11.08 -12.23
N ASN A 155 -19.02 12.33 -11.80
CA ASN A 155 -19.42 12.82 -10.48
C ASN A 155 -20.61 13.79 -10.69
N PRO A 156 -21.85 13.40 -10.34
CA PRO A 156 -23.05 14.19 -10.58
C PRO A 156 -23.18 15.43 -9.68
N GLY A 157 -22.19 15.71 -8.82
CA GLY A 157 -22.14 16.90 -7.99
C GLY A 157 -22.09 16.63 -6.49
N TRP A 158 -21.81 15.41 -6.04
CA TRP A 158 -21.55 15.10 -4.63
C TRP A 158 -20.03 14.92 -4.44
N GLN A 159 -19.43 15.81 -3.65
CA GLN A 159 -18.02 15.84 -3.26
C GLN A 159 -17.89 15.96 -1.73
N GLY A 160 -16.65 15.94 -1.21
CA GLY A 160 -16.38 16.10 0.23
C GLY A 160 -17.00 17.38 0.78
N SER A 161 -16.55 18.54 0.27
CA SER A 161 -16.88 19.85 0.82
C SER A 161 -18.33 20.32 0.66
N ASN A 162 -19.19 19.59 -0.07
CA ASN A 162 -20.63 19.88 -0.14
C ASN A 162 -21.48 18.77 0.49
N THR A 163 -20.87 17.89 1.28
CA THR A 163 -21.57 16.84 2.03
C THR A 163 -22.12 17.42 3.33
N PHE A 164 -23.44 17.55 3.41
CA PHE A 164 -24.19 17.76 4.66
C PHE A 164 -25.07 16.55 4.92
N ALA A 165 -24.76 15.72 5.93
CA ALA A 165 -25.45 14.43 6.10
C ALA A 165 -25.57 14.00 7.57
N ARG A 166 -26.52 13.10 7.84
CA ARG A 166 -26.60 12.42 9.14
C ARG A 166 -25.37 11.55 9.34
N VAL A 167 -24.68 11.76 10.47
CA VAL A 167 -23.47 11.00 10.79
C VAL A 167 -23.78 9.51 10.88
N SER A 168 -24.89 9.15 11.51
CA SER A 168 -25.35 7.77 11.61
C SER A 168 -25.51 7.09 10.25
N LYS A 169 -26.00 7.81 9.23
CA LYS A 169 -26.17 7.28 7.86
C LYS A 169 -24.87 7.12 7.10
N LEU A 170 -23.92 8.04 7.29
CA LEU A 170 -22.58 7.89 6.73
C LEU A 170 -21.86 6.67 7.33
N LEU A 171 -21.99 6.46 8.64
CA LEU A 171 -21.42 5.31 9.34
C LEU A 171 -22.14 4.00 9.00
N GLU A 172 -23.47 4.00 8.85
CA GLU A 172 -24.26 2.86 8.39
C GLU A 172 -23.81 2.41 6.99
N ALA A 173 -23.47 3.35 6.11
CA ALA A 173 -22.90 3.05 4.79
C ALA A 173 -21.47 2.48 4.86
N GLY A 174 -20.79 2.59 6.01
CA GLY A 174 -19.42 2.12 6.25
C GLY A 174 -18.34 3.22 6.25
N GLY A 175 -18.72 4.50 6.34
CA GLY A 175 -17.78 5.63 6.32
C GLY A 175 -17.09 5.82 4.96
N PHE A 176 -16.04 6.63 4.88
CA PHE A 176 -15.21 6.75 3.69
C PHE A 176 -14.29 5.52 3.56
N ASP A 177 -14.16 4.96 2.36
CA ASP A 177 -13.36 3.75 2.16
C ASP A 177 -11.84 4.05 2.24
N GLU A 178 -11.17 3.46 3.23
CA GLU A 178 -9.74 3.65 3.49
C GLU A 178 -8.83 2.90 2.50
N ASP A 179 -9.37 1.94 1.75
CA ASP A 179 -8.66 1.19 0.72
C ASP A 179 -8.62 1.93 -0.63
N LEU A 180 -9.36 3.03 -0.78
CA LEU A 180 -9.32 3.89 -1.96
C LEU A 180 -8.34 5.04 -1.79
N LEU A 181 -7.56 5.33 -2.84
CA LEU A 181 -6.67 6.49 -2.87
C LEU A 181 -7.42 7.81 -3.11
N CYS A 182 -8.46 7.79 -3.94
CA CYS A 182 -9.33 8.93 -4.20
C CYS A 182 -10.72 8.44 -4.63
N THR A 183 -11.60 9.35 -5.07
CA THR A 183 -13.02 9.04 -5.41
C THR A 183 -13.84 8.52 -4.22
N HIS A 184 -13.44 8.94 -3.01
CA HIS A 184 -14.08 8.56 -1.75
C HIS A 184 -15.55 9.01 -1.70
N ASP A 185 -15.82 10.21 -2.21
CA ASP A 185 -17.15 10.80 -2.37
C ASP A 185 -18.08 9.94 -3.23
N ARG A 186 -17.60 9.51 -4.41
CA ARG A 186 -18.38 8.65 -5.32
C ARG A 186 -18.67 7.29 -4.71
N ASP A 187 -17.67 6.69 -4.08
CA ASP A 187 -17.80 5.39 -3.42
C ASP A 187 -18.78 5.44 -2.24
N LEU A 188 -18.66 6.46 -1.39
CA LEU A 188 -19.55 6.70 -0.26
C LEU A 188 -20.98 6.90 -0.74
N ALA A 189 -21.20 7.77 -1.73
CA ALA A 189 -22.52 7.99 -2.30
C ALA A 189 -23.12 6.67 -2.81
N LEU A 190 -22.39 5.91 -3.63
CA LEU A 190 -22.87 4.60 -4.12
C LEU A 190 -23.31 3.64 -3.01
N ARG A 191 -22.65 3.65 -1.85
CA ARG A 191 -23.02 2.86 -0.68
C ARG A 191 -24.21 3.45 0.07
N CYS A 192 -24.31 4.77 0.23
CA CYS A 192 -25.49 5.42 0.77
C CYS A 192 -26.75 5.11 -0.06
N PHE A 193 -26.67 5.14 -1.40
CA PHE A 193 -27.77 4.75 -2.30
C PHE A 193 -28.15 3.26 -2.20
N GLN A 194 -27.36 2.42 -1.53
CA GLN A 194 -27.68 1.02 -1.27
C GLN A 194 -28.35 0.81 0.09
N LEU A 195 -28.35 1.82 0.97
CA LEU A 195 -29.05 1.74 2.24
C LEU A 195 -30.57 1.76 2.03
N PRO A 196 -31.34 0.99 2.81
CA PRO A 196 -32.80 1.08 2.81
C PRO A 196 -33.25 2.50 3.18
N GLU A 197 -34.22 3.03 2.43
CA GLU A 197 -34.88 4.31 2.72
C GLU A 197 -33.95 5.54 2.76
N PHE A 198 -32.75 5.46 2.17
CA PHE A 198 -31.85 6.62 2.09
C PHE A 198 -32.48 7.74 1.24
N ASN A 199 -32.71 8.88 1.86
CA ASN A 199 -33.32 10.04 1.22
C ASN A 199 -32.37 11.24 1.27
N PHE A 200 -32.25 11.95 0.14
CA PHE A 200 -31.46 13.18 0.09
C PHE A 200 -32.26 14.34 -0.49
N ALA A 201 -31.73 15.55 -0.32
CA ALA A 201 -32.20 16.76 -0.98
C ALA A 201 -31.07 17.45 -1.73
N LEU A 202 -31.45 18.21 -2.75
CA LEU A 202 -30.55 19.07 -3.52
C LEU A 202 -30.97 20.52 -3.25
N THR A 203 -30.00 21.38 -2.96
CA THR A 203 -30.32 22.79 -2.65
C THR A 203 -30.71 23.58 -3.88
N GLY A 204 -30.20 23.18 -5.07
CA GLY A 204 -30.35 23.95 -6.30
C GLY A 204 -29.51 25.23 -6.35
N GLU A 205 -28.65 25.46 -5.36
CA GLU A 205 -27.85 26.67 -5.20
C GLU A 205 -26.37 26.33 -5.04
N VAL A 206 -25.49 27.15 -5.63
CA VAL A 206 -24.05 27.06 -5.40
C VAL A 206 -23.70 27.67 -4.05
N THR A 207 -23.19 26.85 -3.13
CA THR A 207 -22.74 27.30 -1.80
C THR A 207 -21.34 26.83 -1.44
N VAL A 208 -20.63 26.20 -2.38
CA VAL A 208 -19.24 25.74 -2.20
C VAL A 208 -18.38 26.24 -3.36
N LEU A 209 -17.22 26.80 -3.03
CA LEU A 209 -16.17 27.17 -3.96
C LEU A 209 -15.05 26.12 -3.88
N TYR A 210 -14.86 25.39 -4.97
CA TYR A 210 -13.85 24.33 -5.11
C TYR A 210 -12.63 24.86 -5.84
N HIS A 211 -11.46 24.89 -5.17
CA HIS A 211 -10.27 25.54 -5.69
C HIS A 211 -9.29 24.57 -6.39
N LEU A 212 -9.09 24.78 -7.69
CA LEU A 212 -8.05 24.14 -8.50
C LEU A 212 -6.93 25.14 -8.81
N GLU A 213 -5.69 24.70 -8.65
CA GLU A 213 -4.49 25.51 -8.90
C GLU A 213 -3.55 24.74 -9.82
N LYS A 214 -3.17 25.32 -10.97
CA LYS A 214 -2.39 24.59 -12.00
C LYS A 214 -1.02 24.14 -11.53
N LEU A 215 -0.42 24.90 -10.62
CA LEU A 215 0.94 24.69 -10.14
C LEU A 215 0.99 23.91 -8.82
N ARG A 216 -0.14 23.71 -8.15
CA ARG A 216 -0.21 22.97 -6.90
C ARG A 216 -0.34 21.48 -7.18
N GLU A 217 0.45 20.68 -6.49
CA GLU A 217 0.28 19.23 -6.48
C GLU A 217 -1.04 18.89 -5.79
N SER A 218 -1.95 18.23 -6.50
CA SER A 218 -3.17 17.67 -5.93
C SER A 218 -3.40 16.27 -6.48
N LEU A 219 -4.08 15.42 -5.71
CA LEU A 219 -4.51 14.09 -6.16
C LEU A 219 -5.48 14.16 -7.36
N THR A 220 -6.09 15.32 -7.61
CA THR A 220 -7.03 15.54 -8.71
C THR A 220 -6.37 16.08 -9.98
N MET A 221 -5.11 16.51 -9.93
CA MET A 221 -4.38 17.04 -11.10
C MET A 221 -3.79 15.93 -11.99
N THR A 222 -3.74 16.21 -13.29
CA THR A 222 -3.47 15.24 -14.37
C THR A 222 -2.03 14.73 -14.46
N LYS A 223 -1.07 15.35 -13.79
CA LYS A 223 0.37 15.02 -13.93
C LYS A 223 0.83 13.85 -13.05
N GLY A 224 0.08 13.47 -12.01
CA GLY A 224 0.44 12.39 -11.08
C GLY A 224 -0.26 11.06 -11.37
N ARG A 225 0.38 9.93 -11.02
CA ARG A 225 -0.22 8.59 -11.12
C ARG A 225 -1.31 8.32 -10.08
N GLY A 226 -1.39 9.13 -9.02
CA GLY A 226 -2.39 8.96 -7.96
C GLY A 226 -3.84 8.95 -8.47
N LYS A 227 -4.19 9.84 -9.41
CA LYS A 227 -5.54 9.84 -9.98
C LYS A 227 -5.81 8.59 -10.81
N HIS A 228 -4.82 8.12 -11.58
CA HIS A 228 -4.93 6.88 -12.36
C HIS A 228 -5.14 5.68 -11.44
N THR A 229 -4.33 5.54 -10.39
CA THR A 229 -4.46 4.46 -9.41
C THR A 229 -5.84 4.46 -8.75
N GLY A 230 -6.31 5.62 -8.28
CA GLY A 230 -7.63 5.70 -7.64
C GLY A 230 -8.79 5.37 -8.58
N LEU A 231 -8.71 5.77 -9.86
CA LEU A 231 -9.72 5.38 -10.86
C LEU A 231 -9.70 3.88 -11.15
N LEU A 232 -8.52 3.26 -11.22
CA LEU A 232 -8.40 1.81 -11.39
C LEU A 232 -8.95 1.06 -10.17
N GLN A 233 -8.67 1.55 -8.95
CA GLN A 233 -9.20 0.97 -7.70
C GLN A 233 -10.73 1.06 -7.67
N PHE A 234 -11.29 2.23 -7.98
CA PHE A 234 -12.73 2.43 -8.09
C PHE A 234 -13.35 1.50 -9.13
N TYR A 235 -12.74 1.39 -10.32
CA TYR A 235 -13.21 0.50 -11.37
C TYR A 235 -13.19 -0.96 -10.92
N LYS A 236 -12.10 -1.44 -10.32
CA LYS A 236 -12.02 -2.81 -9.80
C LYS A 236 -13.13 -3.09 -8.80
N LYS A 237 -13.40 -2.14 -7.88
CA LYS A 237 -14.41 -2.29 -6.84
C LYS A 237 -15.84 -2.34 -7.40
N HIS A 238 -16.15 -1.50 -8.39
CA HIS A 238 -17.54 -1.28 -8.84
C HIS A 238 -17.89 -1.87 -10.20
N SER A 239 -16.92 -2.34 -10.98
CA SER A 239 -17.14 -2.82 -12.36
C SER A 239 -18.13 -3.99 -12.48
N GLU A 240 -18.31 -4.81 -11.44
CA GLU A 240 -19.34 -5.87 -11.44
C GLU A 240 -20.76 -5.31 -11.34
N SER A 241 -20.93 -4.11 -10.77
CA SER A 241 -22.22 -3.41 -10.69
C SER A 241 -22.49 -2.48 -11.87
N MET A 242 -21.51 -2.27 -12.75
CA MET A 242 -21.63 -1.43 -13.94
C MET A 242 -22.12 -2.26 -15.13
N ASP A 243 -23.07 -1.70 -15.90
CA ASP A 243 -23.41 -2.24 -17.21
C ASP A 243 -22.32 -1.92 -18.26
N SER A 244 -22.58 -2.27 -19.52
CA SER A 244 -21.59 -2.05 -20.59
C SER A 244 -21.40 -0.57 -20.93
N ASP A 245 -22.46 0.24 -20.85
CA ASP A 245 -22.42 1.67 -21.15
C ASP A 245 -21.74 2.43 -20.01
N ASP A 246 -22.03 2.07 -18.76
CA ASP A 246 -21.35 2.60 -17.57
C ASP A 246 -19.83 2.40 -17.65
N LYS A 247 -19.39 1.18 -18.01
CA LYS A 247 -17.97 0.85 -18.19
C LYS A 247 -17.34 1.68 -19.29
N LEU A 248 -17.99 1.76 -20.44
CA LEU A 248 -17.49 2.51 -21.60
C LEU A 248 -17.34 4.00 -21.24
N ASN A 249 -18.39 4.60 -20.67
CA ASN A 249 -18.41 6.00 -20.29
C ASN A 249 -17.35 6.32 -19.22
N PHE A 250 -17.20 5.45 -18.20
CA PHE A 250 -16.18 5.61 -17.18
C PHE A 250 -14.77 5.58 -17.77
N ILE A 251 -14.47 4.62 -18.65
CA ILE A 251 -13.15 4.48 -19.27
C ILE A 251 -12.87 5.70 -20.16
N GLN A 252 -13.78 6.05 -21.05
CA GLN A 252 -13.63 7.19 -21.97
C GLN A 252 -13.43 8.50 -21.21
N ARG A 253 -14.24 8.74 -20.17
CA ARG A 253 -14.06 9.91 -19.31
C ARG A 253 -12.69 9.91 -18.63
N SER A 254 -12.25 8.76 -18.14
CA SER A 254 -10.96 8.62 -17.45
C SER A 254 -9.80 8.94 -18.40
N VAL A 255 -9.88 8.46 -19.64
CA VAL A 255 -8.90 8.74 -20.71
C VAL A 255 -8.92 10.22 -21.09
N ASN A 256 -10.09 10.78 -21.39
CA ASN A 256 -10.23 12.14 -21.93
C ASN A 256 -9.82 13.23 -20.92
N ILE A 257 -10.12 13.04 -19.63
CA ILE A 257 -9.86 14.06 -18.62
C ILE A 257 -8.50 13.86 -17.95
N PHE A 258 -8.11 12.60 -17.68
CA PHE A 258 -6.93 12.31 -16.87
C PHE A 258 -5.79 11.65 -17.66
N GLY A 259 -5.97 11.30 -18.93
CA GLY A 259 -4.92 10.72 -19.77
C GLY A 259 -4.45 9.33 -19.30
N ILE A 260 -5.32 8.56 -18.64
CA ILE A 260 -5.01 7.18 -18.30
C ILE A 260 -5.00 6.33 -19.57
N ASP A 261 -4.11 5.33 -19.64
CA ASP A 261 -4.15 4.32 -20.69
C ASP A 261 -5.35 3.38 -20.46
N GLU A 262 -6.24 3.29 -21.44
CA GLU A 262 -7.44 2.43 -21.38
C GLU A 262 -7.10 0.96 -21.11
N LYS A 263 -5.93 0.49 -21.56
CA LYS A 263 -5.50 -0.91 -21.39
C LYS A 263 -5.33 -1.28 -19.92
N LEU A 264 -5.07 -0.31 -19.05
CA LEU A 264 -4.91 -0.56 -17.61
C LEU A 264 -6.20 -1.11 -16.99
N PHE A 265 -7.38 -0.74 -17.49
CA PHE A 265 -8.66 -1.26 -17.00
C PHE A 265 -8.80 -2.76 -17.24
N THR A 266 -8.23 -3.28 -18.33
CA THR A 266 -8.30 -4.70 -18.72
C THR A 266 -7.50 -5.63 -17.82
N ILE A 267 -6.54 -5.11 -17.06
CA ILE A 267 -5.65 -5.89 -16.18
C ILE A 267 -5.96 -5.73 -14.70
N THR A 268 -7.00 -4.96 -14.34
CA THR A 268 -7.37 -4.70 -12.94
C THR A 268 -7.90 -5.93 -12.20
N ASN A 269 -8.53 -6.86 -12.92
CA ASN A 269 -9.05 -8.09 -12.33
C ASN A 269 -7.92 -9.11 -12.15
N THR A 270 -7.61 -9.44 -10.89
CA THR A 270 -6.52 -10.34 -10.51
C THR A 270 -7.00 -11.71 -10.00
N ILE A 271 -8.28 -12.05 -10.17
CA ILE A 271 -8.87 -13.29 -9.64
C ILE A 271 -8.27 -14.56 -10.26
N ASN A 272 -7.83 -14.46 -11.53
CA ASN A 272 -7.29 -15.59 -12.31
C ASN A 272 -5.75 -15.63 -12.33
N ASP A 273 -5.10 -14.81 -11.51
CA ASP A 273 -3.66 -14.82 -11.37
C ASP A 273 -3.17 -16.17 -10.82
N TYR A 274 -1.92 -16.53 -11.13
CA TYR A 274 -1.26 -17.66 -10.48
C TYR A 274 -1.29 -17.50 -8.95
N PRO A 275 -1.37 -18.60 -8.19
CA PRO A 275 -1.50 -18.54 -6.74
C PRO A 275 -0.28 -17.88 -6.08
N GLY A 276 -0.52 -17.19 -4.97
CA GLY A 276 0.53 -16.71 -4.07
C GLY A 276 1.26 -17.84 -3.34
N PHE A 277 2.08 -17.50 -2.35
CA PHE A 277 2.63 -18.53 -1.46
C PHE A 277 1.47 -19.26 -0.75
N PRO A 278 1.54 -20.60 -0.62
CA PRO A 278 0.57 -21.32 0.17
C PRO A 278 0.57 -20.72 1.58
N ARG A 279 -0.58 -20.21 2.03
CA ARG A 279 -0.75 -19.78 3.42
C ARG A 279 -0.41 -20.98 4.30
N ILE A 280 0.36 -20.76 5.36
CA ILE A 280 0.62 -21.80 6.36
C ILE A 280 -0.76 -22.33 6.77
N PRO A 281 -1.03 -23.64 6.61
CA PRO A 281 -2.31 -24.20 7.02
C PRO A 281 -2.55 -23.80 8.46
N GLU A 282 -3.76 -23.35 8.79
CA GLU A 282 -4.17 -23.23 10.19
C GLU A 282 -3.81 -24.54 10.88
N PRO A 283 -3.28 -24.52 12.12
CA PRO A 283 -2.81 -25.71 12.81
C PRO A 283 -3.96 -26.68 13.03
N GLY A 284 -4.28 -27.48 12.00
CA GLY A 284 -5.18 -28.59 12.06
C GLY A 284 -4.59 -29.56 13.06
N GLY A 285 -5.35 -29.82 14.14
CA GLY A 285 -4.94 -30.66 15.26
C GLY A 285 -4.57 -32.06 14.78
N SER A 286 -3.31 -32.26 14.38
CA SER A 286 -2.79 -33.57 14.07
C SER A 286 -2.85 -34.38 15.38
N ARG A 287 -3.54 -35.52 15.37
CA ARG A 287 -3.62 -36.48 16.50
C ARG A 287 -2.27 -37.13 16.87
N ILE A 288 -1.17 -36.74 16.21
CA ILE A 288 0.18 -37.25 16.47
C ILE A 288 0.76 -36.58 17.71
N SER A 289 1.24 -37.38 18.66
CA SER A 289 1.84 -36.87 19.90
C SER A 289 3.06 -35.98 19.64
N LYS A 290 3.26 -34.96 20.48
CA LYS A 290 4.38 -34.00 20.40
C LYS A 290 5.75 -34.69 20.31
N ASN A 291 5.90 -35.82 20.99
CA ASN A 291 7.14 -36.61 21.00
C ASN A 291 7.43 -37.26 19.64
N ILE A 292 6.41 -37.81 18.97
CA ILE A 292 6.56 -38.39 17.63
C ILE A 292 6.92 -37.30 16.62
N LYS A 293 6.26 -36.14 16.68
CA LYS A 293 6.61 -35.02 15.79
C LYS A 293 8.07 -34.57 15.98
N LYS A 294 8.55 -34.47 17.23
CA LYS A 294 9.95 -34.13 17.53
C LYS A 294 10.93 -35.18 17.01
N LEU A 295 10.60 -36.46 17.13
CA LEU A 295 11.42 -37.56 16.61
C LEU A 295 11.51 -37.49 15.07
N LEU A 296 10.38 -37.37 14.39
CA LEU A 296 10.30 -37.23 12.93
C LEU A 296 11.07 -36.00 12.44
N TYR A 297 10.93 -34.87 13.13
CA TYR A 297 11.69 -33.66 12.84
C TYR A 297 13.20 -33.89 13.00
N THR A 298 13.63 -34.53 14.10
CA THR A 298 15.05 -34.84 14.34
C THR A 298 15.61 -35.79 13.27
N ALA A 299 14.86 -36.82 12.88
CA ALA A 299 15.24 -37.75 11.81
C ALA A 299 15.36 -37.01 10.46
N LYS A 300 14.42 -36.13 10.16
CA LYS A 300 14.42 -35.27 8.97
C LYS A 300 15.64 -34.34 8.93
N MET A 301 16.01 -33.70 10.04
CA MET A 301 17.23 -32.89 10.14
C MET A 301 18.50 -33.70 9.90
N LYS A 302 18.59 -34.93 10.45
CA LYS A 302 19.73 -35.84 10.21
C LYS A 302 19.80 -36.26 8.74
N TRP A 303 18.68 -36.65 8.15
CA TRP A 303 18.59 -36.99 6.72
C TRP A 303 19.04 -35.82 5.86
N TRP A 304 18.57 -34.61 6.16
CA TRP A 304 19.00 -33.42 5.43
C TRP A 304 20.51 -33.23 5.48
N ARG A 305 21.14 -33.29 6.66
CA ARG A 305 22.60 -33.17 6.79
C ARG A 305 23.36 -34.21 5.97
N LEU A 306 22.82 -35.43 5.85
CA LEU A 306 23.38 -36.48 5.00
C LEU A 306 23.18 -36.17 3.51
N ARG A 307 21.97 -35.75 3.12
CA ARG A 307 21.57 -35.48 1.73
C ARG A 307 22.45 -34.46 1.02
N THR A 308 23.08 -33.54 1.76
CA THR A 308 23.93 -32.47 1.20
C THR A 308 25.41 -32.74 1.29
N LYS A 309 25.82 -33.97 1.63
CA LYS A 309 27.24 -34.34 1.51
C LYS A 309 27.60 -34.45 0.03
N ARG A 310 28.76 -33.95 -0.38
CA ARG A 310 29.23 -33.95 -1.79
C ARG A 310 29.07 -35.30 -2.49
N VAL A 311 29.39 -36.41 -1.82
CA VAL A 311 29.24 -37.76 -2.37
C VAL A 311 27.78 -38.10 -2.66
N ILE A 312 26.86 -37.71 -1.76
CA ILE A 312 25.43 -37.96 -1.91
C ILE A 312 24.84 -37.04 -2.99
N THR A 313 25.25 -35.76 -3.03
CA THR A 313 24.85 -34.84 -4.10
C THR A 313 25.28 -35.34 -5.47
N ARG A 314 26.51 -35.86 -5.60
CA ARG A 314 26.99 -36.44 -6.86
C ARG A 314 26.14 -37.64 -7.33
N LEU A 315 25.59 -38.41 -6.40
CA LEU A 315 24.81 -39.60 -6.70
C LEU A 315 23.31 -39.31 -6.92
N LEU A 316 22.74 -38.35 -6.18
CA LEU A 316 21.30 -38.05 -6.19
C LEU A 316 20.94 -36.69 -6.84
N GLY A 317 21.92 -35.93 -7.33
CA GLY A 317 21.76 -34.55 -7.76
C GLY A 317 21.62 -33.57 -6.58
N THR A 318 21.34 -32.30 -6.87
CA THR A 318 21.02 -31.29 -5.85
C THR A 318 19.65 -31.56 -5.22
N GLN A 319 19.48 -31.15 -3.96
CA GLN A 319 18.22 -31.34 -3.24
C GLN A 319 17.12 -30.41 -3.74
N PHE A 320 17.49 -29.17 -4.08
CA PHE A 320 16.60 -28.15 -4.60
C PHE A 320 17.13 -27.71 -5.97
N THR A 321 16.22 -27.41 -6.88
CA THR A 321 16.54 -26.89 -8.21
C THR A 321 15.88 -25.53 -8.39
N ARG A 322 16.60 -24.58 -8.96
CA ARG A 322 16.07 -23.23 -9.13
C ARG A 322 14.91 -23.24 -10.11
N THR A 323 13.78 -22.61 -9.74
CA THR A 323 12.69 -22.40 -10.68
C THR A 323 13.02 -21.31 -11.69
N ARG A 324 12.55 -21.49 -12.93
CA ARG A 324 12.60 -20.51 -14.02
C ARG A 324 11.32 -19.70 -14.16
N GLU A 325 10.31 -20.02 -13.35
CA GLU A 325 8.95 -19.47 -13.50
C GLU A 325 8.66 -18.33 -12.52
N LYS A 326 9.59 -18.02 -11.61
CA LYS A 326 9.39 -17.05 -10.53
C LYS A 326 10.63 -16.20 -10.33
N ILE A 327 10.39 -14.94 -9.97
CA ILE A 327 11.47 -13.98 -9.69
C ILE A 327 11.10 -13.05 -8.53
N GLU A 328 12.09 -12.76 -7.70
CA GLU A 328 12.10 -11.71 -6.68
C GLU A 328 13.02 -10.57 -7.14
N ILE A 329 12.51 -9.33 -7.08
CA ILE A 329 13.21 -8.13 -7.50
C ILE A 329 13.39 -7.23 -6.27
N ASP A 330 14.62 -7.15 -5.77
CA ASP A 330 14.98 -6.22 -4.70
C ASP A 330 15.23 -4.85 -5.34
N ILE A 331 14.26 -3.94 -5.26
CA ILE A 331 14.33 -2.63 -5.96
C ILE A 331 15.07 -1.56 -5.16
N THR A 332 15.18 -1.71 -3.84
CA THR A 332 15.94 -0.79 -2.98
C THR A 332 16.40 -1.52 -1.72
N TYR A 333 17.49 -1.06 -1.13
CA TYR A 333 17.92 -1.50 0.21
C TYR A 333 17.66 -0.46 1.31
N ALA A 334 17.09 0.70 0.95
CA ALA A 334 16.56 1.64 1.91
C ALA A 334 15.46 0.94 2.74
N CYS A 335 15.49 1.09 4.06
CA CYS A 335 14.51 0.50 4.96
C CYS A 335 14.30 1.40 6.18
N ASN A 336 13.04 1.64 6.52
CA ASN A 336 12.64 2.43 7.68
C ASN A 336 12.58 1.62 8.99
N LEU A 337 12.50 0.29 8.92
CA LEU A 337 12.38 -0.57 10.12
C LEU A 337 13.71 -1.21 10.56
N ARG A 338 14.57 -1.60 9.61
CA ARG A 338 15.92 -2.16 9.87
C ARG A 338 15.92 -3.31 10.91
N CYS A 339 15.16 -4.37 10.58
CA CYS A 339 15.05 -5.55 11.44
C CYS A 339 16.41 -6.17 11.81
N HIS A 340 16.52 -6.73 13.02
CA HIS A 340 17.75 -7.36 13.52
C HIS A 340 18.30 -8.45 12.60
N ASP A 341 17.47 -9.37 12.11
CA ASP A 341 17.90 -10.48 11.26
C ASP A 341 17.41 -10.29 9.81
N CYS A 342 17.42 -9.04 9.33
CA CYS A 342 17.09 -8.73 7.95
C CYS A 342 18.00 -9.52 7.00
N ASN A 343 17.42 -10.39 6.16
CA ASN A 343 18.18 -11.15 5.16
C ASN A 343 18.63 -10.32 3.95
N ARG A 344 18.39 -8.99 4.00
CA ARG A 344 18.98 -7.96 3.14
C ARG A 344 20.01 -7.12 3.90
N SER A 345 20.32 -7.43 5.16
CA SER A 345 21.30 -6.71 5.99
C SER A 345 21.06 -5.20 6.12
N CYS A 346 19.83 -4.71 5.95
CA CYS A 346 19.51 -3.28 5.97
C CYS A 346 19.79 -2.60 7.34
N ARG A 347 19.99 -3.38 8.42
CA ARG A 347 20.41 -2.87 9.73
C ARG A 347 21.93 -2.80 9.84
N GLN A 348 22.61 -3.88 9.47
CA GLN A 348 24.05 -4.05 9.65
C GLN A 348 24.88 -3.29 8.63
N ALA A 349 24.38 -3.21 7.40
CA ALA A 349 24.98 -2.52 6.26
C ALA A 349 23.91 -1.63 5.60
N PRO A 350 23.51 -0.52 6.26
CA PRO A 350 22.47 0.37 5.76
C PRO A 350 22.98 1.15 4.54
N GLU A 351 22.23 1.09 3.45
CA GLU A 351 22.51 1.82 2.23
C GLU A 351 21.19 2.13 1.49
N ASN A 352 21.23 3.10 0.59
CA ASN A 352 20.08 3.52 -0.21
C ASN A 352 20.29 3.19 -1.70
N SER A 353 21.01 2.11 -2.01
CA SER A 353 21.16 1.70 -3.41
C SER A 353 19.82 1.23 -3.96
N GLU A 354 19.56 1.61 -5.21
CA GLU A 354 18.29 1.44 -5.90
C GLU A 354 18.53 0.74 -7.24
N LEU A 355 17.59 -0.11 -7.64
CA LEU A 355 17.56 -0.72 -8.96
C LEU A 355 16.97 0.29 -9.94
N SER A 356 17.78 0.81 -10.86
CA SER A 356 17.34 1.87 -11.76
C SER A 356 16.11 1.47 -12.59
N LEU A 357 15.27 2.46 -12.91
CA LEU A 357 14.12 2.28 -13.79
C LEU A 357 14.53 1.68 -15.15
N GLU A 358 15.70 2.06 -15.67
CA GLU A 358 16.25 1.50 -16.92
C GLU A 358 16.49 -0.02 -16.81
N LYS A 359 17.05 -0.51 -15.69
CA LYS A 359 17.23 -1.94 -15.48
C LYS A 359 15.89 -2.69 -15.39
N ILE A 360 14.86 -2.08 -14.80
CA ILE A 360 13.50 -2.64 -14.80
C ILE A 360 12.92 -2.73 -16.22
N ILE A 361 13.06 -1.65 -17.01
CA ILE A 361 12.61 -1.61 -18.41
C ILE A 361 13.34 -2.70 -19.21
N ASN A 362 14.66 -2.79 -19.09
CA ASN A 362 15.47 -3.82 -19.75
C ASN A 362 15.06 -5.24 -19.33
N PHE A 363 14.76 -5.47 -18.04
CA PHE A 363 14.25 -6.77 -17.58
C PHE A 363 12.92 -7.13 -18.24
N ILE A 364 11.97 -6.18 -18.29
CA ILE A 364 10.66 -6.39 -18.92
C ILE A 364 10.82 -6.64 -20.42
N ASP A 365 11.59 -5.81 -21.11
CA ASP A 365 11.81 -5.91 -22.55
C ASP A 365 12.48 -7.23 -22.94
N ASN A 366 13.50 -7.66 -22.19
CA ASN A 366 14.15 -8.95 -22.40
C ASN A 366 13.20 -10.12 -22.09
N SER A 367 12.39 -10.04 -21.03
CA SER A 367 11.40 -11.07 -20.71
C SER A 367 10.36 -11.21 -21.82
N LEU A 368 9.88 -10.10 -22.37
CA LEU A 368 8.92 -10.09 -23.48
C LEU A 368 9.57 -10.62 -24.77
N LYS A 369 10.77 -10.15 -25.12
CA LYS A 369 11.50 -10.57 -26.33
C LYS A 369 11.83 -12.07 -26.33
N ARG A 370 12.15 -12.63 -25.17
CA ARG A 370 12.46 -14.05 -24.98
C ARG A 370 11.24 -14.91 -24.69
N GLU A 371 10.04 -14.33 -24.70
CA GLU A 371 8.78 -15.01 -24.41
C GLU A 371 8.77 -15.74 -23.04
N ILE A 372 9.43 -15.15 -22.04
CA ILE A 372 9.49 -15.72 -20.70
C ILE A 372 8.17 -15.43 -19.96
N GLU A 373 7.39 -16.48 -19.70
CA GLU A 373 6.18 -16.43 -18.87
C GLU A 373 6.53 -16.66 -17.38
N TRP A 374 6.81 -15.57 -16.67
CA TRP A 374 6.85 -15.53 -15.22
C TRP A 374 5.45 -15.82 -14.67
N LYS A 375 5.32 -16.91 -13.90
CA LYS A 375 4.11 -17.16 -13.12
C LYS A 375 3.96 -16.13 -12.00
N LYS A 376 5.08 -15.66 -11.44
CA LYS A 376 5.09 -14.72 -10.32
C LYS A 376 6.30 -13.80 -10.35
N ILE A 377 6.05 -12.50 -10.25
CA ILE A 377 7.06 -11.45 -10.08
C ILE A 377 6.78 -10.78 -8.73
N ARG A 378 7.72 -10.87 -7.80
CA ARG A 378 7.65 -10.21 -6.49
C ARG A 378 8.60 -9.03 -6.47
N ILE A 379 8.10 -7.86 -6.08
CA ILE A 379 8.85 -6.63 -5.86
C ILE A 379 9.04 -6.45 -4.35
N LEU A 380 10.28 -6.33 -3.92
CA LEU A 380 10.67 -6.25 -2.51
C LEU A 380 12.03 -5.55 -2.36
N GLY A 381 12.74 -5.80 -1.26
CA GLY A 381 14.01 -5.15 -0.91
C GLY A 381 14.08 -4.88 0.59
N GLY A 382 14.60 -3.71 0.98
CA GLY A 382 14.48 -3.18 2.33
C GLY A 382 13.03 -2.83 2.67
N GLU A 383 12.56 -1.68 2.17
CA GLU A 383 11.15 -1.32 2.07
C GLU A 383 10.91 -0.73 0.67
N PRO A 384 10.23 -1.45 -0.26
CA PRO A 384 10.15 -1.06 -1.66
C PRO A 384 9.49 0.31 -1.87
N THR A 385 8.58 0.71 -0.98
CA THR A 385 7.90 2.01 -1.07
C THR A 385 8.82 3.22 -0.86
N LEU A 386 10.04 3.01 -0.35
CA LEU A 386 11.05 4.07 -0.18
C LEU A 386 11.87 4.34 -1.45
N HIS A 387 11.68 3.56 -2.53
CA HIS A 387 12.39 3.83 -3.77
C HIS A 387 11.94 5.16 -4.39
N SER A 388 12.91 5.99 -4.79
CA SER A 388 12.70 7.29 -5.43
C SER A 388 11.74 7.29 -6.63
N GLN A 389 11.70 6.19 -7.41
CA GLN A 389 10.88 6.00 -8.61
C GLN A 389 9.85 4.87 -8.44
N PHE A 390 9.41 4.60 -7.21
CA PHE A 390 8.51 3.47 -6.90
C PHE A 390 7.27 3.41 -7.80
N GLU A 391 6.57 4.53 -7.99
CA GLU A 391 5.36 4.61 -8.82
C GLU A 391 5.67 4.36 -10.31
N ASP A 392 6.77 4.88 -10.84
CA ASP A 392 7.17 4.63 -12.23
C ASP A 392 7.46 3.15 -12.47
N ILE A 393 8.20 2.52 -11.54
CA ILE A 393 8.57 1.10 -11.60
C ILE A 393 7.32 0.21 -11.65
N ILE A 394 6.38 0.38 -10.72
CA ILE A 394 5.19 -0.48 -10.66
C ILE A 394 4.29 -0.29 -11.90
N TYR A 395 4.24 0.92 -12.47
CA TYR A 395 3.49 1.15 -13.70
C TYR A 395 4.17 0.53 -14.94
N GLN A 396 5.50 0.40 -14.98
CA GLN A 396 6.17 -0.30 -16.10
C GLN A 396 5.73 -1.77 -16.22
N PHE A 397 5.45 -2.44 -15.09
CA PHE A 397 4.98 -3.83 -15.09
C PHE A 397 3.60 -4.04 -15.74
N SER A 398 2.83 -2.97 -15.98
CA SER A 398 1.59 -3.07 -16.75
C SER A 398 1.80 -3.63 -18.15
N ARG A 399 2.93 -3.28 -18.81
CA ARG A 399 3.32 -3.79 -20.13
C ARG A 399 3.45 -5.31 -20.13
N TYR A 400 4.09 -5.85 -19.10
CA TYR A 400 4.27 -7.29 -18.93
C TYR A 400 2.95 -7.99 -18.59
N LYS A 401 2.19 -7.43 -17.64
CA LYS A 401 0.89 -7.97 -17.21
C LYS A 401 -0.12 -8.03 -18.35
N TYR A 402 -0.09 -7.07 -19.27
CA TYR A 402 -0.97 -7.07 -20.44
C TYR A 402 -0.70 -8.27 -21.37
N VAL A 403 0.57 -8.63 -21.58
CA VAL A 403 0.95 -9.79 -22.42
C VAL A 403 0.73 -11.11 -21.68
N TYR A 404 1.04 -11.16 -20.38
CA TYR A 404 0.89 -12.33 -19.53
C TYR A 404 -0.12 -12.06 -18.40
N PRO A 405 -1.43 -12.04 -18.69
CA PRO A 405 -2.48 -11.62 -17.75
C PRO A 405 -2.60 -12.52 -16.52
N ARG A 406 -2.10 -13.76 -16.57
CA ARG A 406 -2.10 -14.68 -15.42
C ARG A 406 -0.92 -14.47 -14.47
N CYS A 407 0.12 -13.74 -14.87
CA CYS A 407 1.28 -13.48 -14.01
C CYS A 407 0.82 -12.79 -12.72
N ARG A 408 1.18 -13.38 -11.56
CA ARG A 408 0.97 -12.73 -10.27
C ARG A 408 2.03 -11.66 -10.06
N LEU A 409 1.63 -10.39 -10.14
CA LEU A 409 2.46 -9.26 -9.71
C LEU A 409 2.22 -9.00 -8.24
N GLU A 410 3.27 -8.95 -7.43
CA GLU A 410 3.16 -8.83 -5.98
C GLU A 410 4.18 -7.87 -5.41
N ILE A 411 3.75 -6.99 -4.50
CA ILE A 411 4.63 -6.09 -3.74
C ILE A 411 4.65 -6.56 -2.29
N VAL A 412 5.84 -6.76 -1.75
CA VAL A 412 6.04 -7.19 -0.36
C VAL A 412 6.51 -6.00 0.46
N SER A 413 5.72 -5.57 1.44
CA SER A 413 6.02 -4.41 2.28
C SER A 413 6.07 -4.79 3.76
N ASN A 414 6.87 -4.05 4.53
CA ASN A 414 6.85 -4.14 5.99
C ASN A 414 5.60 -3.49 6.60
N GLY A 415 4.93 -2.58 5.89
CA GLY A 415 3.74 -1.84 6.34
C GLY A 415 3.97 -0.87 7.50
N HIS A 416 5.23 -0.65 7.89
CA HIS A 416 5.62 0.10 9.06
C HIS A 416 5.64 1.59 8.78
N GLY A 417 5.00 2.38 9.64
CA GLY A 417 4.99 3.84 9.57
C GLY A 417 3.98 4.44 8.58
N ARG A 418 3.62 5.71 8.82
CA ARG A 418 2.57 6.41 8.05
C ARG A 418 2.94 6.62 6.59
N HIS A 419 4.22 6.91 6.29
CA HIS A 419 4.70 7.07 4.92
C HIS A 419 4.44 5.82 4.07
N VAL A 420 4.84 4.64 4.56
CA VAL A 420 4.66 3.37 3.86
C VAL A 420 3.17 3.09 3.65
N LYS A 421 2.35 3.22 4.69
CA LYS A 421 0.88 3.03 4.59
C LYS A 421 0.24 3.93 3.51
N ARG A 422 0.69 5.18 3.36
CA ARG A 422 0.23 6.06 2.27
C ARG A 422 0.69 5.59 0.90
N LYS A 423 1.95 5.20 0.76
CA LYS A 423 2.49 4.67 -0.50
C LYS A 423 1.83 3.37 -0.93
N LEU A 424 1.36 2.54 0.01
CA LEU A 424 0.60 1.32 -0.32
C LEU A 424 -0.72 1.62 -1.06
N LEU A 425 -1.40 2.74 -0.75
CA LEU A 425 -2.61 3.16 -1.49
C LEU A 425 -2.31 3.57 -2.94
N GLN A 426 -1.05 3.89 -3.26
CA GLN A 426 -0.64 4.27 -4.62
C GLN A 426 -0.35 3.06 -5.51
N ILE A 427 -0.38 1.86 -4.95
CA ILE A 427 -0.20 0.62 -5.70
C ILE A 427 -1.45 0.36 -6.56
N PRO A 428 -1.29 0.21 -7.89
CA PRO A 428 -2.41 -0.03 -8.76
C PRO A 428 -2.98 -1.45 -8.54
N PRO A 429 -4.28 -1.64 -8.76
CA PRO A 429 -5.00 -2.82 -8.29
C PRO A 429 -4.72 -4.11 -9.08
N PHE A 430 -3.88 -4.04 -10.11
CA PHE A 430 -3.32 -5.19 -10.83
C PHE A 430 -2.11 -5.82 -10.12
N PHE A 431 -1.70 -5.27 -8.96
CA PHE A 431 -0.79 -5.90 -8.02
C PHE A 431 -1.55 -6.53 -6.84
N HIS A 432 -0.95 -7.58 -6.29
CA HIS A 432 -1.26 -8.08 -4.94
C HIS A 432 -0.31 -7.42 -3.93
N ILE A 433 -0.82 -7.07 -2.76
CA ILE A 433 -0.02 -6.48 -1.68
C ILE A 433 0.16 -7.53 -0.59
N GLU A 434 1.40 -7.94 -0.33
CA GLU A 434 1.78 -8.75 0.82
C GLU A 434 2.37 -7.82 1.89
N ASN A 435 1.49 -7.32 2.77
CA ASN A 435 1.90 -6.49 3.89
C ASN A 435 2.13 -7.36 5.12
N THR A 436 3.37 -7.35 5.64
CA THR A 436 3.76 -8.14 6.82
C THR A 436 3.37 -7.50 8.16
N MET A 437 2.79 -6.29 8.15
CA MET A 437 2.25 -5.58 9.32
C MET A 437 3.24 -5.53 10.50
N LYS A 438 4.51 -5.22 10.21
CA LYS A 438 5.55 -5.26 11.23
C LYS A 438 5.46 -4.06 12.19
N GLU A 439 5.35 -4.37 13.47
CA GLU A 439 5.27 -3.37 14.55
C GLU A 439 6.62 -3.17 15.26
N SER A 440 7.56 -4.11 15.13
CA SER A 440 8.87 -4.10 15.80
C SER A 440 10.01 -4.48 14.86
N ASP A 441 11.22 -4.04 15.17
CA ASP A 441 12.46 -4.44 14.49
C ASP A 441 12.95 -5.85 14.91
N VAL A 442 12.31 -6.47 15.91
CA VAL A 442 12.48 -7.87 16.28
C VAL A 442 11.37 -8.71 15.66
N GLN A 443 11.75 -9.76 14.95
CA GLN A 443 10.82 -10.61 14.21
C GLN A 443 10.96 -12.06 14.69
N PRO A 444 10.06 -12.56 15.56
CA PRO A 444 10.23 -13.86 16.22
C PRO A 444 10.32 -15.07 15.27
N SER A 445 9.78 -14.93 14.06
CA SER A 445 9.80 -15.95 13.02
C SER A 445 11.05 -15.91 12.14
N PHE A 446 11.93 -14.93 12.32
CA PHE A 446 13.15 -14.82 11.53
C PHE A 446 14.16 -15.87 11.96
N TYR A 447 14.84 -16.43 10.96
CA TYR A 447 16.05 -17.20 11.18
C TYR A 447 17.24 -16.24 11.23
N SER A 448 18.27 -16.58 12.00
CA SER A 448 19.52 -15.81 12.01
C SER A 448 20.26 -16.03 10.70
N PHE A 449 20.01 -15.13 9.75
CA PHE A 449 20.61 -15.16 8.42
C PHE A 449 22.14 -14.97 8.48
N ASN A 450 22.62 -14.21 9.47
CA ASN A 450 24.04 -13.89 9.67
C ASN A 450 24.85 -14.99 10.37
N LEU A 451 24.32 -16.22 10.43
CA LEU A 451 25.08 -17.40 10.83
C LEU A 451 25.55 -18.14 9.58
N ALA A 452 26.79 -17.93 9.17
CA ALA A 452 27.34 -18.58 7.98
C ALA A 452 27.58 -20.08 8.24
N PRO A 453 26.95 -21.00 7.49
CA PRO A 453 27.14 -22.44 7.69
C PRO A 453 28.59 -22.90 7.56
N LYS A 454 29.42 -22.22 6.75
CA LYS A 454 30.83 -22.58 6.57
C LYS A 454 31.66 -22.44 7.86
N ASP A 455 31.23 -21.60 8.80
CA ASP A 455 31.90 -21.41 10.09
C ASP A 455 31.60 -22.57 11.05
N ASN A 456 30.62 -23.42 10.72
CA ASN A 456 30.21 -24.56 11.51
C ASN A 456 30.91 -25.85 11.05
N PRO A 457 31.72 -26.52 11.91
CA PRO A 457 32.45 -27.74 11.54
C PRO A 457 31.60 -28.88 10.98
N SER A 458 30.30 -28.93 11.31
CA SER A 458 29.37 -29.93 10.77
C SER A 458 29.19 -29.83 9.24
N HIS A 459 29.57 -28.70 8.64
CA HIS A 459 29.47 -28.44 7.21
C HIS A 459 30.74 -28.73 6.39
N ARG A 460 31.82 -29.24 6.99
CA ARG A 460 33.13 -29.43 6.30
C ARG A 460 33.08 -30.14 4.94
N ASN A 461 32.19 -31.14 4.77
CA ASN A 461 32.02 -31.92 3.54
C ASN A 461 30.66 -31.68 2.86
N THR A 462 30.07 -30.52 3.10
CA THR A 462 28.79 -30.13 2.51
C THR A 462 28.99 -29.58 1.10
N ASP A 463 28.02 -29.85 0.26
CA ASP A 463 27.85 -29.31 -1.07
C ASP A 463 26.76 -28.23 -1.01
N PHE A 464 27.16 -26.96 -1.11
CA PHE A 464 26.27 -25.83 -0.91
C PHE A 464 25.40 -25.56 -2.14
N THR A 465 25.73 -26.15 -3.30
CA THR A 465 24.87 -26.20 -4.49
C THR A 465 23.47 -26.78 -4.24
N ASN A 466 23.27 -27.53 -3.15
CA ASN A 466 21.96 -28.04 -2.77
C ASN A 466 20.95 -26.94 -2.44
N GLY A 467 21.37 -25.72 -2.10
CA GLY A 467 20.48 -24.60 -1.86
C GLY A 467 19.46 -24.80 -0.73
N CYS A 468 18.33 -24.09 -0.85
CA CYS A 468 17.18 -24.17 0.05
C CYS A 468 15.89 -23.91 -0.73
N SER A 469 14.73 -24.09 -0.10
CA SER A 469 13.44 -23.96 -0.79
C SER A 469 13.19 -22.60 -1.44
N ASN A 470 13.88 -21.53 -1.02
CA ASN A 470 13.74 -20.21 -1.65
C ASN A 470 14.02 -20.25 -3.16
N ILE A 471 14.95 -21.07 -3.65
CA ILE A 471 15.25 -21.13 -5.10
C ILE A 471 14.13 -21.80 -5.91
N GLU A 472 13.26 -22.60 -5.26
CA GLU A 472 12.08 -23.23 -5.88
C GLU A 472 10.82 -22.36 -5.67
N ASP A 473 10.67 -21.80 -4.47
CA ASP A 473 9.45 -21.13 -4.04
C ASP A 473 9.41 -19.65 -4.48
N CYS A 474 10.56 -18.96 -4.38
CA CYS A 474 10.76 -17.56 -4.76
C CYS A 474 11.36 -17.44 -6.17
N GLY A 475 12.35 -18.27 -6.49
CA GLY A 475 13.05 -18.27 -7.78
C GLY A 475 14.21 -17.29 -7.88
N ILE A 476 14.45 -16.78 -9.09
CA ILE A 476 15.59 -15.91 -9.41
C ILE A 476 15.55 -14.63 -8.57
N GLY A 477 16.70 -14.11 -8.17
CA GLY A 477 16.81 -12.78 -7.57
C GLY A 477 17.36 -11.78 -8.58
N LEU A 478 16.64 -10.70 -8.88
CA LEU A 478 17.18 -9.51 -9.52
C LEU A 478 17.41 -8.43 -8.46
N THR A 479 18.62 -7.89 -8.42
CA THR A 479 18.99 -6.81 -7.49
C THR A 479 19.75 -5.71 -8.26
N PRO A 480 20.10 -4.57 -7.63
CA PRO A 480 20.90 -3.53 -8.26
C PRO A 480 22.21 -4.03 -8.87
N THR A 481 22.77 -5.13 -8.34
CA THR A 481 24.07 -5.70 -8.74
C THR A 481 23.97 -6.86 -9.74
N GLY A 482 22.77 -7.32 -10.11
CA GLY A 482 22.58 -8.34 -11.15
C GLY A 482 21.58 -9.43 -10.80
N PHE A 483 21.64 -10.54 -11.53
CA PHE A 483 20.81 -11.73 -11.34
C PHE A 483 21.53 -12.80 -10.50
N TYR A 484 20.80 -13.42 -9.59
CA TYR A 484 21.29 -14.37 -8.60
C TYR A 484 20.36 -15.59 -8.48
N PRO A 485 20.83 -16.71 -7.87
CA PRO A 485 19.98 -17.88 -7.66
C PRO A 485 18.74 -17.61 -6.79
N CYS A 486 18.81 -16.58 -5.93
CA CYS A 486 17.71 -15.99 -5.17
C CYS A 486 18.09 -14.56 -4.74
N ALA A 487 17.11 -13.72 -4.39
CA ALA A 487 17.36 -12.32 -4.02
C ALA A 487 18.22 -12.16 -2.75
N VAL A 488 18.15 -13.12 -1.82
CA VAL A 488 19.01 -13.16 -0.62
C VAL A 488 20.50 -13.24 -0.99
N ALA A 489 20.85 -13.97 -2.05
CA ALA A 489 22.23 -14.04 -2.51
C ALA A 489 22.73 -12.68 -3.03
N GLY A 490 21.89 -11.92 -3.73
CA GLY A 490 22.22 -10.55 -4.13
C GLY A 490 22.36 -9.60 -2.94
N GLY A 491 21.57 -9.79 -1.88
CA GLY A 491 21.75 -9.09 -0.61
C GLY A 491 23.10 -9.39 0.07
N ILE A 492 23.60 -10.63 -0.01
CA ILE A 492 24.96 -10.99 0.47
C ILE A 492 26.01 -10.31 -0.40
N ASP A 493 25.89 -10.45 -1.72
CA ASP A 493 26.89 -9.97 -2.67
C ASP A 493 27.12 -8.46 -2.58
N ARG A 494 26.03 -7.71 -2.38
CA ARG A 494 26.05 -6.27 -2.14
C ARG A 494 26.93 -5.88 -0.94
N VAL A 495 26.75 -6.57 0.20
CA VAL A 495 27.53 -6.27 1.41
C VAL A 495 28.96 -6.75 1.27
N ALA A 496 29.16 -7.92 0.66
CA ALA A 496 30.48 -8.53 0.53
C ALA A 496 31.34 -7.91 -0.59
N GLY A 497 30.73 -7.23 -1.55
CA GLY A 497 31.39 -6.55 -2.66
C GLY A 497 32.06 -7.49 -3.67
N TRP A 498 31.57 -8.73 -3.83
CA TRP A 498 32.20 -9.69 -4.77
C TRP A 498 31.76 -9.49 -6.21
N ASN A 499 30.62 -8.84 -6.46
CA ASN A 499 30.09 -8.52 -7.79
C ASN A 499 29.99 -9.77 -8.70
N LEU A 500 29.33 -10.82 -8.20
CA LEU A 500 29.23 -12.11 -8.89
C LEU A 500 27.90 -12.34 -9.61
N GLY A 501 26.96 -11.39 -9.50
CA GLY A 501 25.67 -11.46 -10.18
C GLY A 501 25.82 -11.57 -11.70
N ARG A 502 24.92 -12.29 -12.35
CA ARG A 502 24.85 -12.30 -13.83
C ARG A 502 24.31 -10.95 -14.31
N GLU A 503 24.81 -10.46 -15.43
CA GLU A 503 24.36 -9.18 -16.00
C GLU A 503 22.98 -9.30 -16.68
N GLU A 504 22.70 -10.48 -17.27
CA GLU A 504 21.48 -10.77 -18.00
C GLU A 504 20.65 -11.88 -17.34
N ILE A 505 19.39 -12.02 -17.79
CA ILE A 505 18.52 -13.12 -17.36
C ILE A 505 19.23 -14.45 -17.73
N PRO A 506 19.48 -15.34 -16.76
CA PRO A 506 20.29 -16.54 -17.01
C PRO A 506 19.63 -17.48 -18.03
N GLU A 507 20.43 -18.03 -18.94
CA GLU A 507 20.01 -19.07 -19.89
C GLU A 507 19.52 -20.34 -19.19
N GLU A 508 18.72 -21.15 -19.89
CA GLU A 508 18.05 -22.33 -19.31
C GLU A 508 19.02 -23.34 -18.68
N ASP A 509 20.25 -23.42 -19.18
CA ASP A 509 21.31 -24.30 -18.70
C ASP A 509 22.17 -23.70 -17.56
N ASP A 510 22.09 -22.39 -17.30
CA ASP A 510 22.80 -21.76 -16.16
C ASP A 510 22.01 -21.88 -14.85
N ASP A 511 22.14 -23.01 -14.16
CA ASP A 511 21.58 -23.20 -12.82
C ASP A 511 22.28 -22.37 -11.72
N MET A 512 23.35 -21.64 -12.06
CA MET A 512 24.12 -20.80 -11.15
C MET A 512 24.73 -21.55 -9.97
N TYR A 513 25.22 -22.79 -10.20
CA TYR A 513 25.80 -23.63 -9.15
C TYR A 513 27.03 -23.01 -8.47
N ASP A 514 27.84 -22.25 -9.22
CA ASP A 514 28.95 -21.45 -8.69
C ASP A 514 28.48 -20.42 -7.66
N LEU A 515 27.39 -19.70 -7.96
CA LEU A 515 26.80 -18.73 -7.05
C LEU A 515 26.14 -19.41 -5.85
N LEU A 516 25.44 -20.54 -6.06
CA LEU A 516 24.88 -21.33 -4.96
C LEU A 516 25.98 -21.81 -4.00
N GLU A 517 27.07 -22.36 -4.51
CA GLU A 517 28.19 -22.82 -3.69
C GLU A 517 28.76 -21.68 -2.84
N LYS A 518 28.92 -20.49 -3.43
CA LYS A 518 29.47 -19.31 -2.74
C LYS A 518 28.51 -18.70 -1.71
N PHE A 519 27.25 -18.48 -2.07
CA PHE A 519 26.31 -17.73 -1.25
C PHE A 519 25.61 -18.60 -0.21
N CYS A 520 25.28 -19.85 -0.54
CA CYS A 520 24.65 -20.75 0.44
C CYS A 520 25.60 -21.13 1.58
N SER A 521 26.93 -21.07 1.37
CA SER A 521 27.91 -21.25 2.44
C SER A 521 27.91 -20.10 3.46
N GLN A 522 27.33 -18.95 3.11
CA GLN A 522 27.25 -17.74 3.93
C GLN A 522 25.87 -17.51 4.55
N CYS A 523 24.85 -18.19 4.04
CA CYS A 523 23.46 -17.89 4.37
C CYS A 523 22.92 -18.85 5.43
N GLY A 524 22.57 -18.34 6.62
CA GLY A 524 21.97 -19.15 7.70
C GLY A 524 20.64 -19.83 7.31
N ARG A 525 20.00 -19.39 6.22
CA ARG A 525 18.83 -20.08 5.63
C ARG A 525 19.15 -21.54 5.23
N PHE A 526 20.39 -21.82 4.87
CA PHE A 526 20.83 -23.15 4.43
C PHE A 526 20.69 -24.22 5.53
N ASP A 527 20.68 -23.84 6.80
CA ASP A 527 20.50 -24.81 7.89
C ASP A 527 19.03 -25.13 8.16
N SER A 528 18.13 -24.17 7.95
CA SER A 528 16.69 -24.41 8.05
C SER A 528 16.14 -25.15 6.82
N ARG A 529 16.69 -24.89 5.62
CA ARG A 529 16.41 -25.49 4.29
C ARG A 529 14.98 -25.41 3.76
N LYS A 530 13.99 -25.64 4.63
CA LYS A 530 12.57 -25.43 4.40
C LYS A 530 12.03 -24.53 5.51
N PHE A 531 10.79 -24.08 5.35
CA PHE A 531 10.07 -23.46 6.45
C PHE A 531 9.95 -24.44 7.63
N THR A 532 10.44 -24.05 8.80
CA THR A 532 10.30 -24.80 10.04
C THR A 532 9.01 -24.35 10.74
N PRO A 533 8.09 -25.27 11.08
CA PRO A 533 6.88 -24.90 11.81
C PRO A 533 7.22 -24.19 13.13
N PRO A 534 6.43 -23.17 13.54
CA PRO A 534 6.73 -22.37 14.74
C PRO A 534 6.98 -23.20 16.00
N GLU A 535 6.28 -24.33 16.17
CA GLU A 535 6.44 -25.23 17.32
C GLU A 535 7.81 -25.92 17.44
N PHE A 536 8.63 -25.88 16.37
CA PHE A 536 10.00 -26.42 16.34
C PHE A 536 11.07 -25.34 16.23
N ASN A 537 10.69 -24.06 16.20
CA ASN A 537 11.66 -22.97 16.21
C ASN A 537 12.29 -22.87 17.61
N SER A 538 13.61 -22.80 17.65
CA SER A 538 14.32 -22.39 18.86
C SER A 538 13.89 -20.97 19.24
N PRO A 539 14.00 -20.58 20.52
CA PRO A 539 13.85 -19.18 20.92
C PRO A 539 14.73 -18.30 20.03
N HIS A 540 14.11 -17.34 19.33
CA HIS A 540 14.82 -16.43 18.45
C HIS A 540 15.69 -15.49 19.31
N ILE A 541 16.99 -15.49 19.06
CA ILE A 541 17.94 -14.54 19.65
C ILE A 541 18.29 -13.56 18.53
N PRO A 542 17.82 -12.30 18.60
CA PRO A 542 18.03 -11.34 17.52
C PRO A 542 19.50 -10.98 17.34
N GLY A 543 19.93 -10.84 16.08
CA GLY A 543 21.23 -10.26 15.73
C GLY A 543 22.46 -11.16 15.96
N LEU A 544 22.27 -12.48 16.04
CA LEU A 544 23.39 -13.42 16.06
C LEU A 544 24.21 -13.34 14.77
N THR A 545 25.53 -13.23 14.92
CA THR A 545 26.47 -13.06 13.81
C THR A 545 27.61 -14.07 13.96
N SER A 546 28.05 -14.69 12.87
CA SER A 546 29.23 -15.58 12.85
C SER A 546 30.49 -14.82 12.45
N GLN A 547 31.67 -15.41 12.73
CA GLN A 547 32.97 -14.79 12.44
C GLN A 547 33.07 -14.29 10.99
N SER A 548 32.63 -15.09 10.01
CA SER A 548 32.69 -14.68 8.61
C SER A 548 31.80 -13.48 8.29
N TRP A 549 30.67 -13.32 8.97
CA TRP A 549 29.81 -12.14 8.81
C TRP A 549 30.39 -10.92 9.53
N GLU A 550 31.04 -11.09 10.67
CA GLU A 550 31.79 -10.01 11.33
C GLU A 550 32.83 -9.44 10.38
N GLU A 551 33.65 -10.29 9.76
CA GLU A 551 34.66 -9.91 8.77
C GLU A 551 34.04 -9.20 7.55
N ILE A 552 32.93 -9.73 7.00
CA ILE A 552 32.21 -9.09 5.87
C ILE A 552 31.71 -7.70 6.26
N TYR A 553 31.10 -7.54 7.43
CA TYR A 553 30.58 -6.25 7.89
C TYR A 553 31.68 -5.26 8.27
N GLU A 554 32.82 -5.73 8.78
CA GLU A 554 33.99 -4.89 9.01
C GLU A 554 34.58 -4.37 7.69
N SER A 555 34.74 -5.24 6.70
CA SER A 555 35.21 -4.85 5.37
C SER A 555 34.26 -3.84 4.72
N TRP A 556 32.95 -4.09 4.77
CA TRP A 556 31.95 -3.14 4.26
C TRP A 556 32.05 -1.77 4.96
N ARG A 557 32.21 -1.75 6.30
CA ARG A 557 32.36 -0.51 7.07
C ARG A 557 33.62 0.26 6.71
N LEU A 558 34.71 -0.42 6.37
CA LEU A 558 35.96 0.23 5.96
C LEU A 558 35.85 0.86 4.56
N ASN A 559 35.10 0.24 3.65
CA ASN A 559 34.93 0.73 2.28
C ASN A 559 33.88 1.85 2.14
N ASN A 560 33.02 2.05 3.15
CA ASN A 560 31.89 3.00 3.13
C ASN A 560 31.99 4.11 4.21
N ARG A 561 33.17 4.28 4.82
CA ARG A 561 33.55 5.46 5.62
C ARG A 561 34.25 6.47 4.74
#